data_AF-A0A954SG20-F1
#
_entry.id   AF-A0A954SG20-F1
#
_cell.length_a   1.000
_cell.length_b   1.000
_cell.length_c   1.000
_cell.angle_alpha   90.00
_cell.angle_beta   90.00
_cell.angle_gamma   90.00
#
_symmetry.space_group_name_H-M   'P 1'
#
loop_
_entity.id
_entity.type
_entity.pdbx_description
1 polymer ?
#
loop_
_entity_poly.entity_id
_entity_poly.type
_entity_poly.pdbx_seq_one_letter_code
_entity_poly.pdbx_strand_id
1 'polypeptide(L)'
;MTKKEIVKAISEELGLTQLKTKEIVQKTFDAIVETLVEDRRIELRNFGVFEVKKRAARKARNPRTGGQVEVPAKFVVTFKPGKEMEQRVLQLEEAEFAREQAERAARAAAENSPSFSGGYSSPPAGQNGSLPPLGSQPVVYRPPAGPPPQKRDS
;
A
#
# COMPACT_ATOMS: atom_id res chain seq x y z
N MET A 1 -3.40 2.49 -10.71
CA MET A 1 -3.06 3.87 -11.05
C MET A 1 -3.10 4.06 -12.57
N THR A 2 -4.19 4.61 -13.10
CA THR A 2 -4.32 5.05 -14.50
C THR A 2 -4.00 6.54 -14.64
N LYS A 3 -3.81 7.05 -15.87
CA LYS A 3 -3.63 8.50 -16.11
C LYS A 3 -4.79 9.32 -15.52
N LYS A 4 -6.03 8.82 -15.65
CA LYS A 4 -7.23 9.48 -15.09
C LYS A 4 -7.17 9.58 -13.57
N GLU A 5 -6.70 8.52 -12.90
CA GLU A 5 -6.51 8.51 -11.44
C GLU A 5 -5.42 9.48 -11.01
N ILE A 6 -4.30 9.58 -11.74
CA ILE A 6 -3.23 10.55 -11.47
C ILE A 6 -3.77 11.99 -11.58
N VAL A 7 -4.50 12.30 -12.64
CA VAL A 7 -5.11 13.62 -12.83
C VAL A 7 -6.06 13.96 -11.68
N LYS A 8 -6.90 13.00 -11.28
CA LYS A 8 -7.83 13.18 -10.16
C LYS A 8 -7.07 13.47 -8.86
N ALA A 9 -6.09 12.63 -8.50
CA ALA A 9 -5.31 12.78 -7.28
C ALA A 9 -4.60 14.16 -7.22
N ILE A 10 -3.90 14.56 -8.28
CA ILE A 10 -3.21 15.85 -8.34
C ILE A 10 -4.20 17.02 -8.28
N SER A 11 -5.35 16.90 -8.96
CA SER A 11 -6.37 17.95 -8.95
C SER A 11 -6.98 18.17 -7.56
N GLU A 12 -7.20 17.09 -6.81
CA GLU A 12 -7.74 17.12 -5.45
C GLU A 12 -6.70 17.66 -4.45
N GLU A 13 -5.44 17.25 -4.58
CA GLU A 13 -4.34 17.70 -3.71
C GLU A 13 -4.00 19.19 -3.89
N LEU A 14 -3.99 19.68 -5.13
CA LEU A 14 -3.57 21.05 -5.46
C LEU A 14 -4.75 22.03 -5.66
N GLY A 15 -5.99 21.56 -5.56
CA GLY A 15 -7.18 22.38 -5.81
C GLY A 15 -7.30 22.88 -7.25
N LEU A 16 -6.70 22.18 -8.22
CA LEU A 16 -6.73 22.54 -9.64
C LEU A 16 -7.93 21.89 -10.34
N THR A 17 -8.37 22.46 -11.46
CA THR A 17 -9.41 21.81 -12.28
C THR A 17 -8.84 20.56 -12.96
N GLN A 18 -9.62 19.49 -13.04
CA GLN A 18 -9.19 18.25 -13.72
C GLN A 18 -8.81 18.49 -15.19
N LEU A 19 -9.45 19.45 -15.85
CA LEU A 19 -9.11 19.82 -17.23
C LEU A 19 -7.67 20.35 -17.32
N LYS A 20 -7.32 21.33 -16.50
CA LYS A 20 -5.98 21.91 -16.47
C LYS A 20 -4.94 20.89 -16.03
N THR A 21 -5.25 20.09 -15.01
CA THR A 21 -4.35 19.01 -14.55
C THR A 21 -4.13 17.95 -15.63
N LYS A 22 -5.15 17.60 -16.41
CA LYS A 22 -5.04 16.67 -17.54
C LYS A 22 -4.08 17.19 -18.60
N GLU A 23 -4.16 18.48 -18.93
CA GLU A 23 -3.27 19.14 -19.88
C GLU A 23 -1.82 19.13 -19.39
N ILE A 24 -1.60 19.53 -18.13
CA ILE A 24 -0.26 19.52 -17.51
C ILE A 24 0.34 18.12 -17.58
N VAL A 25 -0.39 17.09 -17.12
CA VAL A 25 0.11 15.70 -17.13
C VAL A 25 0.39 15.21 -18.55
N GLN A 26 -0.44 15.57 -19.53
CA GLN A 26 -0.15 15.23 -20.93
C GLN A 26 1.15 15.89 -21.41
N LYS A 27 1.28 17.20 -21.20
CA LYS A 27 2.46 17.97 -21.62
C LYS A 27 3.74 17.49 -20.96
N THR A 28 3.69 17.05 -19.71
CA THR A 28 4.84 16.43 -19.04
C THR A 28 5.29 15.15 -19.76
N PHE A 29 4.36 14.27 -20.13
CA PHE A 29 4.71 13.06 -20.86
C PHE A 29 5.23 13.35 -22.27
N ASP A 30 4.62 14.30 -22.96
CA ASP A 30 5.07 14.73 -24.30
C ASP A 30 6.51 15.24 -24.24
N ALA A 31 6.82 16.13 -23.28
CA ALA A 31 8.17 16.66 -23.09
C ALA A 31 9.20 15.56 -22.79
N ILE A 32 8.86 14.57 -21.95
CA ILE A 32 9.76 13.42 -21.69
C ILE A 32 10.05 12.64 -22.97
N VAL A 33 9.04 12.41 -23.81
CA VAL A 33 9.18 11.69 -25.07
C VAL A 33 10.06 12.47 -26.05
N GLU A 34 9.80 13.77 -26.21
CA GLU A 34 10.58 14.66 -27.08
C GLU A 34 12.06 14.70 -26.67
N THR A 35 12.35 14.94 -25.39
CA THR A 35 13.73 14.94 -24.86
C THR A 35 14.41 13.58 -25.07
N LEU A 36 13.70 12.45 -24.95
CA LEU A 36 14.29 11.14 -25.19
C LEU A 36 14.63 10.89 -26.66
N VAL A 37 13.88 11.48 -27.59
CA VAL A 37 14.16 11.39 -29.02
C VAL A 37 15.38 12.24 -29.39
N GLU A 38 15.49 13.44 -28.83
CA GLU A 38 16.54 14.41 -29.14
C GLU A 38 17.85 14.12 -28.38
N ASP A 39 17.78 14.12 -27.04
CA ASP A 39 18.94 14.06 -26.16
C ASP A 39 19.30 12.64 -25.73
N ARG A 40 18.41 11.67 -26.00
CA ARG A 40 18.56 10.25 -25.63
C ARG A 40 18.64 9.99 -24.12
N ARG A 41 18.60 11.01 -23.26
CA ARG A 41 18.65 10.88 -21.81
C ARG A 41 17.94 12.03 -21.12
N ILE A 42 17.16 11.71 -20.09
CA ILE A 42 16.56 12.68 -19.18
C ILE A 42 16.76 12.22 -17.74
N GLU A 43 17.11 13.16 -16.86
CA GLU A 43 17.34 12.92 -15.44
C GLU A 43 16.34 13.73 -14.61
N LEU A 44 15.51 13.03 -13.84
CA LEU A 44 14.53 13.62 -12.95
C LEU A 44 14.95 13.33 -11.51
N ARG A 45 15.47 14.35 -10.83
CA ARG A 45 15.90 14.24 -9.43
C ARG A 45 14.78 13.65 -8.58
N ASN A 46 15.15 12.77 -7.64
CA ASN A 46 14.22 12.05 -6.73
C ASN A 46 13.27 11.07 -7.42
N PHE A 47 13.28 10.99 -8.76
CA PHE A 47 12.44 10.06 -9.51
C PHE A 47 13.29 8.99 -10.22
N GLY A 48 14.24 9.40 -11.05
CA GLY A 48 15.14 8.48 -11.74
C GLY A 48 15.68 9.03 -13.07
N VAL A 49 16.31 8.15 -13.83
CA VAL A 49 16.92 8.46 -15.13
C VAL A 49 16.27 7.62 -16.22
N PHE A 50 15.83 8.27 -17.30
CA PHE A 50 15.48 7.58 -18.53
C PHE A 50 16.60 7.73 -19.54
N GLU A 51 16.95 6.64 -20.21
CA GLU A 51 18.08 6.57 -21.13
C GLU A 51 17.72 5.68 -22.33
N VAL A 52 17.96 6.18 -23.54
CA VAL A 52 17.81 5.43 -24.79
C VAL A 52 19.09 4.65 -25.07
N LYS A 53 18.98 3.33 -25.17
CA LYS A 53 20.08 2.43 -25.48
C LYS A 53 19.86 1.73 -26.80
N LYS A 54 20.91 1.64 -27.62
CA LYS A 54 20.93 0.82 -28.82
C LYS A 54 21.23 -0.63 -28.41
N ARG A 55 20.26 -1.53 -28.61
CA ARG A 55 20.48 -2.98 -28.48
C ARG A 55 20.93 -3.55 -29.82
N ALA A 56 22.02 -4.29 -29.82
CA ALA A 56 22.53 -4.96 -31.01
C ALA A 56 21.58 -6.05 -31.51
N ALA A 57 21.69 -6.37 -32.80
CA ALA A 57 20.97 -7.50 -33.38
C ALA A 57 21.44 -8.81 -32.72
N ARG A 58 20.50 -9.73 -32.49
CA ARG A 58 20.80 -11.03 -31.88
C ARG A 58 19.88 -12.11 -32.41
N LYS A 59 20.35 -13.35 -32.38
CA LYS A 59 19.50 -14.52 -32.63
C LYS A 59 18.73 -14.86 -31.35
N ALA A 60 17.41 -14.91 -31.44
CA ALA A 60 16.53 -15.35 -30.37
C ALA A 60 15.85 -16.67 -30.77
N ARG A 61 15.34 -17.39 -29.78
CA ARG A 61 14.55 -18.61 -30.00
C ARG A 61 13.09 -18.29 -29.76
N ASN A 62 12.22 -18.70 -30.68
CA ASN A 62 10.78 -18.57 -30.47
C ASN A 62 10.37 -19.51 -29.31
N PRO A 63 9.81 -19.00 -28.20
CA PRO A 63 9.43 -19.85 -27.06
C PRO A 63 8.37 -20.90 -27.41
N ARG A 64 7.53 -20.62 -28.42
CA ARG A 64 6.41 -21.47 -28.83
C ARG A 64 6.82 -22.55 -29.84
N THR A 65 7.75 -22.26 -30.75
CA THR A 65 8.11 -23.19 -31.85
C THR A 65 9.55 -23.70 -31.79
N GLY A 66 10.39 -23.13 -30.94
CA GLY A 66 11.80 -23.50 -30.84
C GLY A 66 12.67 -23.08 -32.03
N GLY A 67 12.09 -22.50 -33.09
CA GLY A 67 12.82 -21.99 -34.25
C GLY A 67 13.70 -20.78 -33.93
N GLN A 68 14.80 -20.62 -34.66
CA GLN A 68 15.64 -19.42 -34.57
C GLN A 68 14.95 -18.25 -35.28
N VAL A 69 14.92 -17.09 -34.61
CA VAL A 69 14.38 -15.83 -35.13
C VAL A 69 15.44 -14.76 -34.95
N GLU A 70 15.70 -14.00 -36.01
CA GLU A 70 16.61 -12.86 -35.92
C GLU A 70 15.89 -11.64 -35.33
N VAL A 71 16.47 -11.06 -34.28
CA VAL A 71 15.98 -9.82 -33.68
C VAL A 71 16.88 -8.69 -34.18
N PRO A 72 16.35 -7.75 -34.96
CA PRO A 72 17.14 -6.63 -35.49
C PRO A 72 17.60 -5.70 -34.36
N ALA A 73 18.64 -4.92 -34.65
CA ALA A 73 19.09 -3.88 -33.73
C ALA A 73 17.99 -2.83 -33.55
N LYS A 74 17.75 -2.40 -32.31
CA LYS A 74 16.71 -1.42 -31.99
C LYS A 74 17.10 -0.51 -30.85
N PHE A 75 16.54 0.70 -30.84
CA PHE A 75 16.60 1.58 -29.70
C PHE A 75 15.55 1.16 -28.67
N VAL A 76 15.93 1.18 -27.39
CA VAL A 76 15.04 0.92 -26.27
C VAL A 76 15.21 1.99 -25.22
N VAL A 77 14.13 2.42 -24.60
CA VAL A 77 14.20 3.26 -23.40
C VAL A 77 14.43 2.34 -22.19
N THR A 78 15.34 2.74 -21.32
CA THR A 78 15.58 2.12 -20.03
C THR A 78 15.34 3.14 -18.94
N PHE A 79 14.67 2.73 -17.86
CA PHE A 79 14.47 3.55 -16.67
C PHE A 79 15.33 3.01 -15.54
N LYS A 80 16.06 3.89 -14.87
CA LYS A 80 16.81 3.61 -13.65
C LYS A 80 16.12 4.39 -12.52
N PRO A 81 15.50 3.71 -11.55
CA PRO A 81 14.85 4.39 -10.44
C PRO A 81 15.87 5.20 -9.64
N GLY A 82 15.44 6.33 -9.11
CA GLY A 82 16.26 7.13 -8.19
C GLY A 82 16.34 6.50 -6.81
N LYS A 83 17.38 6.84 -6.05
CA LYS A 83 17.63 6.32 -4.70
C LYS A 83 16.41 6.43 -3.77
N GLU A 84 15.70 7.56 -3.81
CA GLU A 84 14.52 7.78 -2.98
C GLU A 84 13.40 6.77 -3.28
N MET A 85 13.16 6.49 -4.56
CA MET A 85 12.18 5.49 -4.97
C MET A 85 12.60 4.09 -4.55
N GLU A 86 13.86 3.73 -4.79
CA GLU A 86 14.41 2.42 -4.38
C GLU A 86 14.26 2.20 -2.87
N GLN A 87 14.61 3.20 -2.05
CA GLN A 87 14.49 3.12 -0.60
C GLN A 87 13.03 2.94 -0.14
N ARG A 88 12.09 3.67 -0.74
CA ARG A 88 10.66 3.53 -0.40
C ARG A 88 10.11 2.16 -0.78
N VAL A 89 10.58 1.56 -1.88
CA VAL A 89 10.17 0.21 -2.29
C VAL A 89 10.76 -0.85 -1.37
N LEU A 90 12.03 -0.74 -0.98
CA LEU A 90 12.65 -1.67 -0.04
C LEU A 90 11.94 -1.69 1.32
N GLN A 91 11.50 -0.53 1.82
CA GLN A 91 10.72 -0.46 3.07
C GLN A 91 9.38 -1.21 2.99
N LEU A 92 8.78 -1.32 1.80
CA LEU A 92 7.57 -2.12 1.61
C LEU A 92 7.87 -3.61 1.75
N GLU A 93 8.97 -4.09 1.15
CA GLU A 93 9.41 -5.48 1.28
C GLU A 93 9.68 -5.86 2.74
N GLU A 94 10.37 -4.99 3.48
CA GLU A 94 10.64 -5.19 4.91
C GLU A 94 9.34 -5.22 5.73
N ALA A 95 8.39 -4.31 5.43
CA ALA A 95 7.10 -4.27 6.12
C ALA A 95 6.24 -5.50 5.83
N GLU A 96 6.24 -6.00 4.59
CA GLU A 96 5.54 -7.24 4.21
C GLU A 96 6.16 -8.45 4.91
N PHE A 97 7.49 -8.57 4.91
CA PHE A 97 8.18 -9.64 5.62
C PHE A 97 7.89 -9.62 7.13
N ALA A 98 7.91 -8.44 7.76
CA ALA A 98 7.59 -8.30 9.18
C ALA A 98 6.14 -8.71 9.48
N ARG A 99 5.19 -8.37 8.60
CA ARG A 99 3.78 -8.79 8.72
C ARG A 99 3.62 -10.30 8.59
N GLU A 100 4.26 -10.91 7.61
CA GLU A 100 4.22 -12.37 7.43
C GLU A 100 4.82 -13.12 8.62
N GLN A 101 5.94 -12.63 9.15
CA GLN A 101 6.58 -13.23 10.33
C GLN A 101 5.71 -13.08 11.59
N ALA A 102 5.07 -11.92 11.77
CA ALA A 102 4.12 -11.71 12.87
C ALA A 102 2.89 -12.63 12.74
N GLU A 103 2.38 -12.82 11.53
CA GLU A 103 1.25 -13.72 11.26
C GLU A 103 1.64 -15.18 11.50
N ARG A 104 2.83 -15.61 11.06
CA ARG A 104 3.37 -16.95 11.32
C ARG A 104 3.57 -17.19 12.82
N ALA A 105 4.13 -16.23 13.54
CA ALA A 105 4.30 -16.31 14.99
C ALA A 105 2.95 -16.39 15.72
N ALA A 106 1.96 -15.60 15.28
CA ALA A 106 0.61 -15.65 15.85
C ALA A 106 -0.09 -17.00 15.59
N ARG A 107 0.06 -17.58 14.40
CA ARG A 107 -0.47 -18.92 14.08
C ARG A 107 0.19 -20.01 14.92
N ALA A 108 1.51 -19.99 15.04
CA ALA A 108 2.25 -20.95 15.86
C ALA A 108 1.87 -20.84 17.37
N ALA A 109 1.59 -19.64 17.87
CA ALA A 109 1.13 -19.44 19.25
C ALA A 109 -0.32 -19.94 19.47
N ALA A 110 -1.19 -19.81 18.47
CA ALA A 110 -2.55 -20.35 18.53
C ALA A 110 -2.57 -21.88 18.51
N GLU A 111 -1.68 -22.51 17.73
CA GLU A 111 -1.55 -23.98 17.68
C GLU A 111 -0.96 -24.58 18.96
N ASN A 112 -0.09 -23.85 19.67
CA ASN A 112 0.53 -24.31 20.94
C ASN A 112 -0.22 -23.85 22.21
N SER A 113 -1.45 -23.33 22.08
CA SER A 113 -2.25 -22.95 23.24
C SER A 113 -2.76 -24.20 23.97
N PRO A 114 -2.44 -24.42 25.25
CA PRO A 114 -2.96 -25.58 25.98
C PRO A 114 -4.47 -25.43 26.13
N SER A 115 -5.21 -26.45 25.70
CA SER A 115 -6.64 -26.57 25.99
C SER A 115 -6.82 -26.67 27.50
N PHE A 116 -7.16 -25.56 28.14
CA PHE A 116 -7.45 -25.52 29.56
C PHE A 116 -8.79 -26.24 29.78
N SER A 117 -8.74 -27.57 29.95
CA SER A 117 -9.87 -28.37 30.43
C SER A 117 -10.06 -28.12 31.93
N GLY A 118 -10.46 -26.90 32.28
CA GLY A 118 -10.93 -26.56 33.61
C GLY A 118 -12.33 -27.15 33.80
N GLY A 119 -12.40 -28.32 34.42
CA GLY A 119 -13.66 -28.94 34.80
C GLY A 119 -14.40 -28.09 35.83
N TYR A 120 -15.35 -27.29 35.38
CA TYR A 120 -16.38 -26.74 36.26
C TYR A 120 -17.44 -27.83 36.48
N SER A 121 -17.36 -28.52 37.62
CA SER A 121 -18.45 -29.38 38.09
C SER A 121 -19.68 -28.52 38.36
N SER A 122 -20.75 -28.77 37.60
CA SER A 122 -22.05 -28.15 37.83
C SER A 122 -22.61 -28.58 39.19
N PRO A 123 -23.17 -27.68 40.02
CA PRO A 123 -24.00 -28.11 41.15
C PRO A 123 -25.35 -28.65 40.64
N PRO A 124 -25.93 -29.67 41.30
CA PRO A 124 -27.16 -30.29 40.83
C PRO A 124 -28.39 -29.39 41.07
N ALA A 125 -29.31 -29.45 40.11
CA ALA A 125 -30.57 -28.72 40.11
C ALA A 125 -31.53 -29.24 41.19
N GLY A 126 -32.02 -28.32 42.04
CA GLY A 126 -33.06 -28.57 43.04
C GLY A 126 -34.22 -27.56 42.91
N GLN A 127 -35.31 -28.04 42.32
CA GLN A 127 -36.74 -27.72 42.52
C GLN A 127 -37.24 -26.27 42.78
N ASN A 128 -38.09 -25.83 41.84
CA ASN A 128 -39.35 -25.06 41.93
C ASN A 128 -39.51 -23.91 42.97
N GLY A 129 -39.77 -22.71 42.44
CA GLY A 129 -40.42 -21.62 43.17
C GLY A 129 -40.71 -20.42 42.26
N SER A 130 -41.97 -19.99 42.22
CA SER A 130 -42.52 -18.88 41.43
C SER A 130 -41.80 -17.53 41.54
N LEU A 131 -41.88 -16.78 40.43
CA LEU A 131 -41.57 -15.35 40.26
C LEU A 131 -42.20 -14.43 41.32
N PRO A 132 -41.59 -13.25 41.54
CA PRO A 132 -42.29 -12.02 41.11
C PRO A 132 -41.40 -11.07 40.29
N PRO A 133 -42.00 -10.11 39.54
CA PRO A 133 -41.26 -9.19 38.69
C PRO A 133 -40.81 -7.96 39.48
N LEU A 134 -39.58 -7.50 39.29
CA LEU A 134 -39.10 -6.22 39.81
C LEU A 134 -38.41 -5.41 38.71
N GLY A 135 -39.16 -4.42 38.22
CA GLY A 135 -38.72 -3.06 37.93
C GLY A 135 -37.49 -2.85 37.05
N SER A 136 -37.73 -2.52 35.78
CA SER A 136 -36.78 -1.79 34.94
C SER A 136 -36.56 -0.38 35.51
N GLN A 137 -35.35 -0.10 36.01
CA GLN A 137 -34.85 1.26 36.19
C GLN A 137 -33.60 1.41 35.30
N PRO A 138 -33.53 2.39 34.39
CA PRO A 138 -32.33 2.63 33.62
C PRO A 138 -31.28 3.32 34.50
N VAL A 139 -30.11 2.68 34.65
CA VAL A 139 -28.92 3.30 35.23
C VAL A 139 -28.40 4.36 34.27
N VAL A 140 -28.57 5.63 34.63
CA VAL A 140 -27.98 6.77 33.91
C VAL A 140 -26.49 6.82 34.25
N TYR A 141 -25.64 6.46 33.30
CA TYR A 141 -24.19 6.59 33.44
C TYR A 141 -23.79 8.07 33.37
N ARG A 142 -23.26 8.61 34.47
CA ARG A 142 -22.67 9.95 34.54
C ARG A 142 -21.15 9.81 34.42
N PRO A 143 -20.51 10.29 33.33
CA PRO A 143 -19.06 10.23 33.22
C PRO A 143 -18.38 11.19 34.23
N PRO A 144 -17.16 10.86 34.71
CA PRO A 144 -16.40 11.73 35.61
C PRO A 144 -15.92 12.99 34.90
N ALA A 145 -15.93 14.12 35.62
CA ALA A 145 -15.47 15.41 35.14
C ALA A 145 -13.99 15.36 34.75
N GLY A 146 -13.67 15.79 33.53
CA GLY A 146 -12.29 15.93 33.06
C GLY A 146 -11.50 16.97 33.85
N PRO A 147 -10.16 16.89 33.84
CA PRO A 147 -9.30 17.81 34.58
C PRO A 147 -9.39 19.25 34.05
N PRO A 148 -9.23 20.26 34.91
CA PRO A 148 -9.32 21.67 34.52
C PRO A 148 -8.16 22.09 33.61
N PRO A 149 -8.36 23.07 32.71
CA PRO A 149 -7.33 23.55 31.79
C PRO A 149 -6.20 24.27 32.55
N GLN A 150 -4.96 23.91 32.22
CA GLN A 150 -3.77 24.62 32.70
C GLN A 150 -3.71 26.02 32.08
N LYS A 151 -3.55 27.03 32.94
CA LYS A 151 -3.23 28.41 32.54
C LYS A 151 -1.91 28.40 31.79
N ARG A 152 -1.88 28.99 30.59
CA ARG A 152 -0.65 29.39 29.91
C ARG A 152 -0.29 30.76 30.46
N ASP A 153 0.80 30.84 31.21
CA ASP A 153 1.45 32.12 31.49
C ASP A 153 2.05 32.67 30.19
N SER A 154 1.96 34.00 30.07
CA SER A 154 2.41 34.81 28.94
C SER A 154 3.93 34.97 28.91
#